data_AF-A0A7Y7LBT9-F1
#
_entry.id   AF-A0A7Y7LBT9-F1
#
_cell.length_a   1.000
_cell.length_b   1.000
_cell.length_c   1.000
_cell.angle_alpha   90.00
_cell.angle_beta   90.00
_cell.angle_gamma   90.00
#
_symmetry.space_group_name_H-M   'P 1'
#
loop_
_entity.id
_entity.type
_entity.pdbx_description
1 polymer ?
#
loop_
_entity_poly.entity_id
_entity_poly.type
_entity_poly.pdbx_seq_one_letter_code
_entity_poly.pdbx_strand_id
1 'polypeptide(L)'
;MKVNLLIILIVFSLESCLGQTDKKLISNWNTHPIPTNPDSLRKYGFSFHEWAVYKKNDSVFVVDKKELPSPQLPFKIKVKKADSRDFGGRASILKVEDGYLVGFYRGEWGGALYWVSSDGKNYYKISSHEIVQFINRGGKQYAIEGLAHLGTSEGSIIEIYKPNDKWAVREHLKLPTAPEAIALDHQDNFIIITSKVC
;
A
#
# COMPACT_ATOMS: atom_id res chain seq x y z
N MET A 1 -30.07 -56.81 29.08
CA MET A 1 -28.81 -56.03 28.92
C MET A 1 -28.34 -56.16 27.49
N LYS A 2 -28.48 -55.09 26.70
CA LYS A 2 -27.85 -54.94 25.37
C LYS A 2 -27.12 -53.61 25.41
N VAL A 3 -25.79 -53.66 25.38
CA VAL A 3 -24.95 -52.48 25.19
C VAL A 3 -24.84 -52.28 23.69
N ASN A 4 -25.53 -51.27 23.16
CA ASN A 4 -25.29 -50.81 21.79
C ASN A 4 -24.18 -49.76 21.84
N LEU A 5 -23.03 -50.16 21.30
CA LEU A 5 -21.86 -49.32 21.07
C LEU A 5 -22.18 -48.35 19.92
N LEU A 6 -22.42 -47.08 20.23
CA LEU A 6 -22.55 -46.03 19.21
C LEU A 6 -21.15 -45.55 18.84
N ILE A 7 -20.63 -46.00 17.70
CA ILE A 7 -19.38 -45.50 17.11
C ILE A 7 -19.71 -44.15 16.45
N ILE A 8 -19.31 -43.05 17.10
CA ILE A 8 -19.33 -41.72 16.48
C ILE A 8 -18.06 -41.60 15.63
N LEU A 9 -18.19 -41.80 14.32
CA LEU A 9 -17.17 -41.44 13.34
C LEU A 9 -17.18 -39.91 13.18
N ILE A 10 -16.30 -39.23 13.93
CA ILE A 10 -15.98 -37.82 13.67
C ILE A 10 -15.04 -37.80 12.47
N VAL A 11 -15.60 -37.59 11.28
CA VAL A 11 -14.83 -37.21 10.10
C VAL A 11 -14.35 -35.77 10.34
N PHE A 12 -13.18 -35.64 10.97
CA PHE A 12 -12.40 -34.41 10.89
C PHE A 12 -11.99 -34.27 9.42
N SER A 13 -12.71 -33.43 8.68
CA SER A 13 -12.23 -32.86 7.43
C SER A 13 -11.03 -31.97 7.76
N LEU A 14 -9.87 -32.59 7.95
CA LEU A 14 -8.55 -31.99 7.81
C LEU A 14 -8.31 -31.72 6.32
N GLU A 15 -9.15 -30.87 5.73
CA GLU A 15 -8.68 -29.98 4.67
C GLU A 15 -8.09 -28.77 5.37
N SER A 16 -7.01 -29.06 6.10
CA SER A 16 -6.02 -28.07 6.46
C SER A 16 -5.73 -27.28 5.20
N CYS A 17 -6.09 -26.00 5.26
CA CYS A 17 -5.60 -24.94 4.42
C CYS A 17 -4.21 -25.33 3.94
N LEU A 18 -4.09 -25.70 2.66
CA LEU A 18 -2.86 -25.48 1.91
C LEU A 18 -2.74 -23.96 1.83
N GLY A 19 -2.39 -23.38 2.97
CA GLY A 19 -2.13 -21.97 3.14
C GLY A 19 -1.11 -21.62 2.10
N GLN A 20 -1.42 -20.55 1.36
CA GLN A 20 -0.45 -19.80 0.57
C GLN A 20 0.91 -19.95 1.22
N THR A 21 1.81 -20.67 0.56
CA THR A 21 3.19 -20.83 1.00
C THR A 21 3.67 -19.42 1.34
N ASP A 22 3.90 -19.16 2.64
CA ASP A 22 4.38 -17.85 3.08
C ASP A 22 5.64 -17.58 2.25
N LYS A 23 5.55 -16.55 1.41
CA LYS A 23 6.58 -16.15 0.45
C LYS A 23 7.92 -16.10 1.18
N LYS A 24 8.98 -16.54 0.50
CA LYS A 24 10.32 -16.81 1.04
C LYS A 24 10.78 -15.71 2.00
N LEU A 25 10.46 -15.93 3.27
CA LEU A 25 10.93 -15.17 4.40
C LEU A 25 12.45 -15.24 4.43
N ILE A 26 13.12 -14.11 4.19
CA ILE A 26 14.55 -14.04 4.44
C ILE A 26 14.71 -13.85 5.96
N SER A 27 15.28 -14.84 6.65
CA SER A 27 15.48 -14.80 8.11
C SER A 27 16.91 -14.47 8.54
N ASN A 28 17.88 -14.54 7.61
CA ASN A 28 19.32 -14.40 7.90
C ASN A 28 19.88 -13.12 7.27
N TRP A 29 19.45 -11.96 7.77
CA TRP A 29 19.89 -10.66 7.27
C TRP A 29 21.29 -10.33 7.77
N ASN A 30 22.14 -9.84 6.85
CA ASN A 30 23.39 -9.19 7.21
C ASN A 30 23.20 -7.67 7.09
N THR A 31 23.58 -6.94 8.13
CA THR A 31 23.63 -5.48 8.07
C THR A 31 24.95 -5.05 7.44
N HIS A 32 24.88 -4.21 6.42
CA HIS A 32 26.05 -3.56 5.82
C HIS A 32 25.95 -2.04 6.05
N PRO A 33 27.09 -1.34 6.21
CA PRO A 33 27.07 0.12 6.26
C PRO A 33 26.53 0.69 4.96
N ILE A 34 25.85 1.84 5.03
CA ILE A 34 25.37 2.55 3.85
C ILE A 34 26.58 2.88 2.97
N PRO A 35 26.62 2.44 1.69
CA PRO A 35 27.74 2.71 0.82
C PRO A 35 27.87 4.22 0.60
N THR A 36 29.09 4.73 0.73
CA THR A 36 29.39 6.15 0.46
C THR A 36 30.01 6.36 -0.91
N ASN A 37 30.51 5.31 -1.56
CA ASN A 37 31.14 5.43 -2.86
C ASN A 37 30.09 5.55 -3.98
N PRO A 38 30.26 6.49 -4.94
CA PRO A 38 29.28 6.75 -6.00
C PRO A 38 28.97 5.54 -6.89
N ASP A 39 29.95 4.68 -7.18
CA ASP A 39 29.74 3.52 -8.05
C ASP A 39 28.81 2.47 -7.42
N SER A 40 28.96 2.22 -6.12
CA SER A 40 28.08 1.29 -5.39
C SER A 40 26.68 1.87 -5.22
N LEU A 41 26.57 3.17 -4.93
CA LEU A 41 25.28 3.86 -4.89
C LEU A 41 24.56 3.77 -6.24
N ARG A 42 25.28 4.04 -7.34
CA ARG A 42 24.75 3.88 -8.70
C ARG A 42 24.32 2.43 -8.97
N LYS A 43 25.17 1.46 -8.65
CA LYS A 43 24.86 0.03 -8.84
C LYS A 43 23.63 -0.41 -8.07
N TYR A 44 23.46 0.02 -6.82
CA TYR A 44 22.30 -0.34 -6.00
C TYR A 44 21.04 0.39 -6.44
N GLY A 45 21.15 1.65 -6.86
CA GLY A 45 20.05 2.41 -7.44
C GLY A 45 19.50 1.82 -8.76
N PHE A 46 20.34 1.11 -9.53
CA PHE A 46 19.94 0.37 -10.73
C PHE A 46 19.70 -1.13 -10.50
N SER A 47 19.48 -1.55 -9.24
CA SER A 47 19.10 -2.92 -8.94
C SER A 47 17.78 -3.31 -9.63
N PHE A 48 17.73 -4.50 -10.23
CA PHE A 48 16.47 -5.09 -10.73
C PHE A 48 15.54 -5.59 -9.61
N HIS A 49 16.00 -5.51 -8.36
CA HIS A 49 15.25 -5.88 -7.16
C HIS A 49 14.85 -4.62 -6.39
N GLU A 50 13.54 -4.46 -6.20
CA GLU A 50 12.98 -3.50 -5.24
C GLU A 50 12.53 -4.29 -4.01
N TRP A 51 13.04 -3.95 -2.84
CA TRP A 51 12.70 -4.68 -1.61
C TRP A 51 11.56 -3.99 -0.86
N ALA A 52 10.59 -4.77 -0.40
CA ALA A 52 9.52 -4.29 0.45
C ALA A 52 9.64 -4.92 1.85
N VAL A 53 9.69 -4.07 2.88
CA VAL A 53 9.74 -4.47 4.30
C VAL A 53 8.35 -4.31 4.90
N TYR A 54 7.84 -5.32 5.62
CA TYR A 54 6.53 -5.26 6.27
C TYR A 54 6.50 -6.06 7.57
N LYS A 55 5.55 -5.75 8.45
CA LYS A 55 5.34 -6.44 9.73
C LYS A 55 4.11 -7.34 9.67
N LYS A 56 4.20 -8.58 10.13
CA LYS A 56 3.07 -9.52 10.29
C LYS A 56 3.28 -10.32 11.57
N ASN A 57 2.28 -10.42 12.45
CA ASN A 57 2.37 -11.16 13.72
C ASN A 57 3.66 -10.86 14.52
N ASP A 58 3.95 -9.57 14.72
CA ASP A 58 5.17 -9.08 15.40
C ASP A 58 6.53 -9.43 14.79
N SER A 59 6.55 -10.11 13.65
CA SER A 59 7.77 -10.39 12.89
C SER A 59 7.96 -9.42 11.74
N VAL A 60 9.20 -9.09 11.42
CA VAL A 60 9.58 -8.27 10.27
C VAL A 60 9.90 -9.18 9.10
N PHE A 61 9.32 -8.88 7.95
CA PHE A 61 9.43 -9.63 6.71
C PHE A 61 10.02 -8.70 5.66
N VAL A 62 10.79 -9.26 4.75
CA VAL A 62 11.20 -8.56 3.55
C VAL A 62 11.04 -9.50 2.37
N VAL A 63 10.57 -8.94 1.27
CA VAL A 63 10.32 -9.67 0.04
C VAL A 63 10.69 -8.79 -1.13
N ASP A 64 11.05 -9.40 -2.26
CA ASP A 64 11.09 -8.67 -3.51
C ASP A 64 9.68 -8.17 -3.82
N LYS A 65 9.52 -6.87 -4.05
CA LYS A 65 8.25 -6.19 -4.23
C LYS A 65 7.46 -6.76 -5.41
N LYS A 66 8.14 -7.33 -6.43
CA LYS A 66 7.46 -8.03 -7.54
C LYS A 66 6.68 -9.26 -7.09
N GLU A 67 7.07 -9.83 -5.95
CA GLU A 67 6.39 -10.98 -5.35
C GLU A 67 5.23 -10.55 -4.47
N LEU A 68 5.08 -9.26 -4.10
CA LEU A 68 3.91 -8.82 -3.35
C LEU A 68 2.66 -8.87 -4.24
N PRO A 69 1.54 -9.39 -3.72
CA PRO A 69 0.30 -9.32 -4.48
C PRO A 69 -0.09 -7.84 -4.59
N SER A 70 -0.38 -7.38 -5.80
CA SER A 70 -0.94 -6.04 -5.97
C SER A 70 -2.28 -5.97 -5.24
N PRO A 71 -2.59 -4.85 -4.54
CA PRO A 71 -3.92 -4.68 -3.96
C PRO A 71 -4.96 -4.73 -5.07
N GLN A 72 -6.02 -5.51 -4.87
CA GLN A 72 -7.10 -5.68 -5.84
C GLN A 72 -8.43 -5.29 -5.22
N LEU A 73 -9.27 -4.64 -6.01
CA LEU A 73 -10.68 -4.47 -5.68
C LEU A 73 -11.39 -5.81 -5.83
N PRO A 74 -12.48 -6.06 -5.07
CA PRO A 74 -13.26 -7.30 -5.20
C PRO A 74 -14.09 -7.36 -6.50
N PHE A 75 -13.95 -6.38 -7.38
CA PHE A 75 -14.66 -6.26 -8.65
C PHE A 75 -13.76 -5.60 -9.71
N LYS A 76 -14.15 -5.73 -10.97
CA LYS A 76 -13.52 -5.01 -12.08
C LYS A 76 -14.25 -3.69 -12.32
N ILE A 77 -13.50 -2.61 -12.43
CA ILE A 77 -14.05 -1.29 -12.82
C ILE A 77 -14.11 -1.21 -14.34
N LYS A 78 -15.27 -0.82 -14.88
CA LYS A 78 -15.40 -0.42 -16.29
C LYS A 78 -14.95 1.03 -16.45
N VAL A 79 -13.64 1.22 -16.63
CA VAL A 79 -13.04 2.55 -16.75
C VAL A 79 -13.41 3.19 -18.09
N LYS A 80 -13.90 4.43 -18.06
CA LYS A 80 -14.16 5.24 -19.26
C LYS A 80 -12.84 5.53 -19.97
N LYS A 81 -12.87 5.59 -21.31
CA LYS A 81 -11.67 5.88 -22.12
C LYS A 81 -10.93 7.15 -21.68
N ALA A 82 -11.66 8.19 -21.28
CA ALA A 82 -11.09 9.46 -20.81
C ALA A 82 -10.25 9.30 -19.52
N ASP A 83 -10.61 8.37 -18.64
CA ASP A 83 -9.92 8.13 -17.36
C ASP A 83 -8.84 7.04 -17.46
N SER A 84 -8.79 6.30 -18.58
CA SER A 84 -7.93 5.11 -18.72
C SER A 84 -6.45 5.34 -18.42
N ARG A 85 -5.95 6.57 -18.64
CA ARG A 85 -4.56 6.94 -18.36
C ARG A 85 -4.26 6.98 -16.86
N ASP A 86 -5.25 7.34 -16.04
CA ASP A 86 -5.08 7.47 -14.59
C ASP A 86 -5.11 6.11 -13.90
N PHE A 87 -5.85 5.14 -14.45
CA PHE A 87 -5.99 3.76 -13.95
C PHE A 87 -4.79 2.87 -14.33
N GLY A 88 -3.58 3.38 -14.16
CA GLY A 88 -2.33 2.68 -14.41
C GLY A 88 -1.29 2.92 -13.32
N GLY A 89 -0.14 2.26 -13.42
CA GLY A 89 0.93 2.35 -12.41
C GLY A 89 0.64 1.56 -11.14
N ARG A 90 1.31 1.94 -10.04
CA ARG A 90 1.14 1.29 -8.74
C ARG A 90 -0.14 1.79 -8.08
N ALA A 91 -1.04 0.88 -7.74
CA ALA A 91 -2.26 1.20 -7.02
C ALA A 91 -2.08 1.03 -5.50
N SER A 92 -2.74 1.92 -4.75
CA SER A 92 -3.02 1.79 -3.32
C SER A 92 -4.53 1.82 -3.13
N ILE A 93 -5.07 1.03 -2.20
CA ILE A 93 -6.52 0.91 -1.99
C ILE A 93 -6.83 1.00 -0.50
N LEU A 94 -7.82 1.81 -0.15
CA LEU A 94 -8.38 1.88 1.20
C LEU A 94 -9.91 1.71 1.13
N LYS A 95 -10.45 0.75 1.89
CA LYS A 95 -11.92 0.65 2.09
C LYS A 95 -12.38 1.80 2.97
N VAL A 96 -13.46 2.45 2.56
CA VAL A 96 -14.19 3.45 3.34
C VAL A 96 -15.67 3.04 3.47
N GLU A 97 -16.46 3.75 4.26
CA GLU A 97 -17.86 3.43 4.55
C GLU A 97 -18.72 3.21 3.30
N ASP A 98 -18.57 4.04 2.27
CA ASP A 98 -19.42 4.06 1.07
C ASP A 98 -18.74 3.47 -0.17
N GLY A 99 -17.49 3.02 -0.07
CA GLY A 99 -16.74 2.58 -1.23
C GLY A 99 -15.27 2.32 -0.94
N TYR A 100 -14.43 2.69 -1.89
CA TYR A 100 -12.99 2.53 -1.87
C TYR A 100 -12.33 3.83 -2.33
N LEU A 101 -11.29 4.26 -1.61
CA LEU A 101 -10.34 5.23 -2.12
C LEU A 101 -9.25 4.46 -2.86
N VAL A 102 -9.00 4.85 -4.11
CA VAL A 102 -8.04 4.20 -5.00
C VAL A 102 -7.05 5.25 -5.46
N GLY A 103 -5.82 5.12 -4.99
CA GLY A 103 -4.70 5.97 -5.35
C GLY A 103 -3.84 5.31 -6.41
N PHE A 104 -3.37 6.08 -7.38
CA PHE A 104 -2.48 5.65 -8.46
C PHE A 104 -1.22 6.49 -8.42
N TYR A 105 -0.09 5.80 -8.36
CA TYR A 105 1.24 6.37 -8.48
C TYR A 105 1.84 5.95 -9.82
N ARG A 106 2.12 6.92 -10.69
CA ARG A 106 2.70 6.64 -12.00
C ARG A 106 4.05 7.32 -12.18
N GLY A 107 4.70 7.80 -11.12
CA GLY A 107 5.99 8.50 -11.22
C GLY A 107 5.87 9.78 -12.03
N GLU A 108 6.84 10.09 -12.89
CA GLU A 108 6.84 11.28 -13.77
C GLU A 108 5.58 11.49 -14.62
N TRP A 109 4.76 10.45 -14.78
CA TRP A 109 3.51 10.48 -15.53
C TRP A 109 2.31 10.88 -14.66
N GLY A 110 2.57 11.31 -13.42
CA GLY A 110 1.65 11.87 -12.45
C GLY A 110 0.96 10.85 -11.56
N GLY A 111 -0.11 11.31 -10.91
CA GLY A 111 -0.91 10.49 -10.03
C GLY A 111 -2.40 10.73 -10.20
N ALA A 112 -3.17 9.91 -9.50
CA ALA A 112 -4.59 10.16 -9.35
C ALA A 112 -5.13 9.54 -8.06
N LEU A 113 -6.11 10.20 -7.48
CA LEU A 113 -6.92 9.66 -6.40
C LEU A 113 -8.37 9.64 -6.86
N TYR A 114 -8.99 8.47 -6.77
CA TYR A 114 -10.38 8.24 -7.12
C TYR A 114 -11.15 7.71 -5.92
N TRP A 115 -12.43 8.06 -5.83
CA TRP A 115 -13.40 7.26 -5.09
C TRP A 115 -14.09 6.29 -6.04
N VAL A 116 -14.33 5.07 -5.57
CA VAL A 116 -15.05 4.03 -6.29
C VAL A 116 -16.13 3.46 -5.36
N SER A 117 -17.38 3.45 -5.82
CA SER A 117 -18.51 2.86 -5.11
C SER A 117 -18.29 1.38 -4.74
N SER A 118 -18.99 0.92 -3.69
CA SER A 118 -18.84 -0.45 -3.17
C SER A 118 -19.22 -1.55 -4.17
N ASP A 119 -19.99 -1.25 -5.21
CA ASP A 119 -20.32 -2.20 -6.30
C ASP A 119 -19.47 -1.99 -7.57
N GLY A 120 -18.55 -1.04 -7.55
CA GLY A 120 -17.65 -0.73 -8.66
C GLY A 120 -18.28 -0.05 -9.88
N LYS A 121 -19.57 0.30 -9.83
CA LYS A 121 -20.28 0.87 -10.99
C LYS A 121 -20.06 2.37 -11.15
N ASN A 122 -19.90 3.07 -10.03
CA ASN A 122 -19.66 4.50 -10.00
C ASN A 122 -18.26 4.80 -9.47
N TYR A 123 -17.63 5.81 -10.05
CA TYR A 123 -16.37 6.36 -9.58
C TYR A 123 -16.24 7.82 -10.00
N TYR A 124 -15.41 8.58 -9.31
CA TYR A 124 -15.01 9.92 -9.73
C TYR A 124 -13.61 10.27 -9.21
N LYS A 125 -12.90 11.14 -9.95
CA LYS A 125 -11.60 11.64 -9.54
C LYS A 125 -11.78 12.65 -8.41
N ILE A 126 -11.02 12.48 -7.34
CA ILE A 126 -10.94 13.41 -6.22
C ILE A 126 -9.81 14.41 -6.48
N SER A 127 -8.64 13.94 -6.89
CA SER A 127 -7.43 14.76 -7.09
C SER A 127 -6.40 14.08 -7.99
N SER A 128 -5.33 14.79 -8.34
CA SER A 128 -4.19 14.28 -9.12
C SER A 128 -2.96 13.91 -8.27
N HIS A 129 -3.11 13.83 -6.94
CA HIS A 129 -2.02 13.44 -6.04
C HIS A 129 -1.44 12.06 -6.37
N GLU A 130 -0.13 11.94 -6.20
CA GLU A 130 0.66 10.72 -6.41
C GLU A 130 0.65 9.86 -5.16
N ILE A 131 -0.47 9.17 -4.94
CA ILE A 131 -0.69 8.41 -3.70
C ILE A 131 0.32 7.26 -3.58
N VAL A 132 1.19 7.35 -2.58
CA VAL A 132 2.18 6.31 -2.24
C VAL A 132 1.53 5.26 -1.35
N GLN A 133 0.88 5.69 -0.26
CA GLN A 133 0.29 4.79 0.75
C GLN A 133 -0.84 5.50 1.50
N PHE A 134 -1.93 4.78 1.79
CA PHE A 134 -2.99 5.25 2.69
C PHE A 134 -2.70 4.85 4.14
N ILE A 135 -3.22 5.63 5.08
CA ILE A 135 -3.20 5.30 6.51
C ILE A 135 -4.43 5.86 7.22
N ASN A 136 -4.98 5.10 8.17
CA ASN A 136 -6.05 5.57 9.04
C ASN A 136 -5.46 5.96 10.39
N ARG A 137 -5.83 7.14 10.89
CA ARG A 137 -5.38 7.67 12.18
C ARG A 137 -6.53 8.36 12.89
N GLY A 138 -6.84 7.98 14.13
CA GLY A 138 -7.95 8.57 14.88
C GLY A 138 -9.31 8.58 14.14
N GLY A 139 -9.61 7.55 13.36
CA GLY A 139 -10.85 7.45 12.54
C GLY A 139 -10.85 8.27 11.24
N LYS A 140 -9.79 9.02 10.95
CA LYS A 140 -9.65 9.83 9.74
C LYS A 140 -8.76 9.13 8.70
N GLN A 141 -8.99 9.46 7.44
CA GLN A 141 -8.24 8.91 6.31
C GLN A 141 -7.13 9.89 5.91
N TYR A 142 -5.92 9.38 5.82
CA TYR A 142 -4.75 10.10 5.35
C TYR A 142 -4.07 9.33 4.23
N ALA A 143 -3.23 10.03 3.48
CA ALA A 143 -2.27 9.41 2.57
C ALA A 143 -0.96 10.18 2.58
N ILE A 144 0.13 9.47 2.30
CA ILE A 144 1.36 10.10 1.83
C ILE A 144 1.35 10.15 0.30
N GLU A 145 1.82 11.26 -0.24
CA GLU A 145 1.95 11.50 -1.67
C GLU A 145 3.23 12.27 -1.98
N GLY A 146 3.72 12.15 -3.21
CA GLY A 146 4.92 12.85 -3.65
C GLY A 146 5.74 12.07 -4.67
N LEU A 147 6.81 12.67 -5.14
CA LEU A 147 7.70 12.13 -6.17
C LEU A 147 9.14 12.58 -5.90
N ALA A 148 10.08 11.64 -6.01
CA ALA A 148 11.51 11.93 -6.14
C ALA A 148 11.95 11.57 -7.56
N HIS A 149 12.36 12.57 -8.34
CA HIS A 149 12.80 12.36 -9.71
C HIS A 149 13.71 13.48 -10.23
N LEU A 150 14.81 13.14 -10.94
CA LEU A 150 15.74 14.10 -11.59
C LEU A 150 16.07 15.37 -10.77
N GLY A 151 16.39 15.21 -9.49
CA GLY A 151 16.79 16.31 -8.62
C GLY A 151 15.64 17.05 -7.94
N THR A 152 14.38 16.70 -8.23
CA THR A 152 13.24 17.09 -7.38
C THR A 152 12.95 15.98 -6.38
N SER A 153 12.56 16.38 -5.17
CA SER A 153 12.04 15.47 -4.15
C SER A 153 11.05 16.22 -3.30
N GLU A 154 9.77 15.93 -3.53
CA GLU A 154 8.67 16.62 -2.86
C GLU A 154 7.61 15.63 -2.41
N GLY A 155 6.91 15.97 -1.34
CA GLY A 155 5.71 15.26 -0.95
C GLY A 155 4.99 15.90 0.21
N SER A 156 3.88 15.30 0.59
CA SER A 156 3.05 15.74 1.71
C SER A 156 2.31 14.55 2.34
N ILE A 157 1.78 14.80 3.53
CA ILE A 157 0.64 14.07 4.07
C ILE A 157 -0.60 14.85 3.66
N ILE A 158 -1.58 14.17 3.06
CA ILE A 158 -2.90 14.72 2.77
C ILE A 158 -3.94 14.08 3.68
N GLU A 159 -4.92 14.88 4.11
CA GLU A 159 -6.16 14.39 4.73
C GLU A 159 -7.21 14.22 3.63
N ILE A 160 -7.83 13.04 3.60
CA ILE A 160 -8.92 12.71 2.69
C ILE A 160 -10.19 12.72 3.51
N TYR A 161 -11.10 13.63 3.19
CA TYR A 161 -12.29 13.91 3.98
C TYR A 161 -13.51 14.06 3.08
N LYS A 162 -14.71 14.05 3.67
CA LYS A 162 -15.97 13.99 2.90
C LYS A 162 -16.92 15.14 3.25
N PRO A 163 -16.68 16.36 2.76
CA PRO A 163 -17.61 17.46 2.93
C PRO A 163 -18.85 17.27 2.03
N ASN A 164 -20.05 17.45 2.58
CA ASN A 164 -21.32 17.41 1.81
C ASN A 164 -21.44 16.15 0.93
N ASP A 165 -21.17 14.98 1.50
CA ASP A 165 -21.23 13.67 0.84
C ASP A 165 -20.29 13.45 -0.36
N LYS A 166 -19.32 14.33 -0.57
CA LYS A 166 -18.33 14.19 -1.64
C LYS A 166 -16.92 14.17 -1.09
N TRP A 167 -16.12 13.19 -1.50
CA TRP A 167 -14.73 13.08 -1.08
C TRP A 167 -13.89 14.23 -1.65
N ALA A 168 -13.01 14.76 -0.81
CA ALA A 168 -12.11 15.87 -1.07
C ALA A 168 -10.76 15.62 -0.38
N VAL A 169 -9.76 16.41 -0.75
CA VAL A 169 -8.42 16.37 -0.17
C VAL A 169 -8.02 17.75 0.34
N ARG A 170 -7.19 17.77 1.38
CA ARG A 170 -6.44 18.96 1.82
C ARG A 170 -5.07 18.53 2.29
N GLU A 171 -4.09 19.40 2.12
CA GLU A 171 -2.77 19.18 2.73
C GLU A 171 -2.91 19.15 4.25
N HIS A 172 -2.34 18.14 4.87
CA HIS A 172 -2.24 18.03 6.33
C HIS A 172 -0.85 18.49 6.80
N LEU A 173 0.20 18.09 6.08
CA LEU A 173 1.58 18.44 6.39
C LEU A 173 2.46 18.34 5.13
N LYS A 174 3.11 19.42 4.73
CA LYS A 174 4.18 19.35 3.73
C LYS A 174 5.39 18.61 4.30
N LEU A 175 5.95 17.68 3.53
CA LEU A 175 7.15 16.93 3.89
C LEU A 175 8.39 17.57 3.25
N PRO A 176 9.57 17.44 3.88
CA PRO A 176 10.80 18.02 3.34
C PRO A 176 11.24 17.37 2.02
N THR A 177 10.87 16.10 1.81
CA THR A 177 11.20 15.29 0.63
C THR A 177 10.10 14.26 0.37
N ALA A 178 10.18 13.59 -0.78
CA ALA A 178 9.20 12.57 -1.17
C ALA A 178 9.15 11.42 -0.15
N PRO A 179 7.95 11.04 0.32
CA PRO A 179 7.76 9.93 1.25
C PRO A 179 7.79 8.58 0.53
N GLU A 180 8.32 7.56 1.21
CA GLU A 180 8.38 6.18 0.72
C GLU A 180 7.46 5.24 1.49
N ALA A 181 7.24 5.51 2.78
CA ALA A 181 6.39 4.71 3.65
C ALA A 181 5.87 5.54 4.83
N ILE A 182 4.70 5.14 5.34
CA ILE A 182 4.11 5.71 6.56
C ILE A 182 3.59 4.59 7.47
N ALA A 183 3.74 4.80 8.78
CA ALA A 183 3.18 3.95 9.82
C ALA A 183 2.71 4.79 11.01
N LEU A 184 2.05 4.14 11.96
CA LEU A 184 1.73 4.72 13.26
C LEU A 184 2.57 4.04 14.34
N ASP A 185 3.05 4.82 15.29
CA ASP A 185 3.62 4.28 16.54
C ASP A 185 2.52 3.88 17.53
N HIS A 186 2.92 3.39 18.71
CA HIS A 186 1.99 2.97 19.76
C HIS A 186 1.18 4.12 20.39
N GLN A 187 1.58 5.37 20.13
CA GLN A 187 0.92 6.58 20.62
C GLN A 187 0.10 7.27 19.51
N ASP A 188 -0.11 6.60 18.37
CA ASP A 188 -0.83 7.13 17.22
C ASP A 188 -0.11 8.34 16.57
N ASN A 189 1.23 8.42 16.65
CA ASN A 189 2.03 9.39 15.91
C ASN A 189 2.43 8.81 14.54
N PHE A 190 2.50 9.66 13.53
CA PHE A 190 3.04 9.26 12.23
C PHE A 190 4.56 9.01 12.32
N ILE A 191 4.99 7.85 11.83
CA ILE A 191 6.37 7.56 11.48
C ILE A 191 6.44 7.55 9.96
N ILE A 192 7.31 8.37 9.38
CA ILE A 192 7.41 8.54 7.93
C ILE A 192 8.86 8.34 7.51
N ILE A 193 9.03 7.52 6.48
CA ILE A 193 10.32 7.38 5.79
C ILE A 193 10.26 8.29 4.57
N THR A 194 11.23 9.19 4.45
CA THR A 194 11.36 10.05 3.28
C THR A 194 12.70 9.81 2.59
N SER A 195 12.73 10.06 1.29
CA SER A 195 13.96 10.03 0.50
C SER A 195 14.96 11.06 1.03
N LYS A 196 16.24 10.79 0.86
CA LYS A 196 17.30 11.76 1.13
C LYS A 196 17.55 12.58 -0.13
N VAL A 197 17.62 13.91 0.00
CA VAL A 197 18.16 14.75 -1.09
C VAL A 197 19.64 14.40 -1.25
N CYS A 198 20.02 13.92 -2.44
CA CYS A 198 21.42 13.73 -2.82
C CYS A 198 22.02 15.04 -3.30
#